data_AF-A0A0M3JU12-F1
#
_entry.id   AF-A0A0M3JU12-F1
#
_cell.length_a   1.000
_cell.length_b   1.000
_cell.length_c   1.000
_cell.angle_alpha   90.00
_cell.angle_beta   90.00
_cell.angle_gamma   90.00
#
_symmetry.space_group_name_H-M   'P 1'
#
loop_
_entity.id
_entity.type
_entity.pdbx_description
1 polymer ?
#
loop_
_entity_poly.entity_id
_entity_poly.type
_entity_poly.pdbx_seq_one_letter_code
_entity_poly.pdbx_strand_id
1 'polypeptide(L)'
;MNAANYKLRRYGARAFNAIDGFEQEETISRRDIDDAEQRFFDSTAYRCCFSIFHAKIGTFVVVTLVFHEIVIGILYLLSRDEFKYHNFNAGFSIVFLCRILQLPFAGIMYLALWQQKRTLIIPFAVSQLTLGCFADISSLVMLIYDEFREPHSSLPFTGSLRSLNLVLPLFIYTVLVVCLMGVLYQCSVYFRDRCAHERRRKQLKQQNTELELALGRVDEVQEPLG
;
A
#
# COMPACT_ATOMS: atom_id res chain seq x y z
N MET A 1 33.13 2.08 -28.75
CA MET A 1 32.53 1.25 -27.69
C MET A 1 31.35 2.00 -27.11
N ASN A 2 30.15 1.75 -27.64
CA ASN A 2 28.89 2.33 -27.18
C ASN A 2 27.83 1.23 -27.31
N ALA A 3 27.26 0.79 -26.20
CA ALA A 3 26.08 -0.08 -26.17
C ALA A 3 25.12 0.48 -25.13
N ALA A 4 24.39 1.51 -25.53
CA ALA A 4 23.19 2.00 -24.87
C ALA A 4 22.00 1.76 -25.80
N ASN A 5 20.85 1.41 -25.19
CA ASN A 5 19.62 0.91 -25.82
C ASN A 5 19.80 -0.52 -26.37
N TYR A 6 18.94 -1.50 -26.15
CA TYR A 6 17.48 -1.52 -26.29
C TYR A 6 16.99 -2.82 -25.62
N LYS A 7 16.04 -2.73 -24.67
CA LYS A 7 15.21 -3.88 -24.29
C LYS A 7 13.82 -3.41 -23.86
N LEU A 8 13.16 -2.72 -24.80
CA LEU A 8 11.71 -2.70 -24.89
C LEU A 8 11.28 -3.75 -25.93
N ARG A 9 10.12 -4.36 -25.70
CA ARG A 9 9.43 -5.40 -26.48
C ARG A 9 9.84 -6.85 -26.21
N ARG A 10 8.96 -7.54 -25.49
CA ARG A 10 8.33 -8.80 -25.94
C ARG A 10 7.30 -9.24 -24.91
N TYR A 11 6.02 -9.14 -25.23
CA TYR A 11 5.01 -10.20 -25.07
C TYR A 11 3.81 -9.81 -25.94
N GLY A 12 3.81 -10.32 -27.17
CA GLY A 12 2.86 -9.97 -28.22
C GLY A 12 3.32 -10.55 -29.54
N ALA A 13 3.61 -11.86 -29.55
CA ALA A 13 3.85 -12.67 -30.74
C ALA A 13 3.87 -14.14 -30.29
N ARG A 14 2.69 -14.76 -30.16
CA ARG A 14 2.63 -16.19 -30.48
C ARG A 14 2.55 -16.26 -31.98
N ALA A 15 3.67 -16.66 -32.57
CA ALA A 15 3.73 -17.11 -33.94
C ALA A 15 2.73 -18.27 -34.11
N PHE A 16 1.70 -18.01 -34.91
CA PHE A 16 1.13 -19.02 -35.79
C PHE A 16 2.26 -19.55 -36.68
N ASN A 17 2.47 -20.86 -36.68
CA ASN A 17 3.13 -21.59 -37.76
C ASN A 17 2.79 -23.08 -37.61
N ALA A 18 1.71 -23.49 -38.26
CA ALA A 18 1.58 -24.77 -38.96
C ALA A 18 0.22 -24.78 -39.67
N ILE A 19 0.27 -24.52 -40.97
CA ILE A 19 -0.81 -24.73 -41.92
C ILE A 19 -0.88 -26.24 -42.17
N ASP A 20 -2.06 -26.84 -41.97
CA ASP A 20 -2.69 -27.65 -43.02
C ASP A 20 -4.19 -27.84 -42.73
N GLY A 21 -5.02 -27.35 -43.66
CA GLY A 21 -6.40 -27.82 -43.84
C GLY A 21 -7.54 -26.90 -43.37
N PHE A 22 -8.15 -26.21 -44.35
CA PHE A 22 -9.57 -25.84 -44.44
C PHE A 22 -10.16 -24.67 -43.63
N GLU A 23 -10.41 -23.58 -44.37
CA GLU A 23 -11.62 -22.73 -44.40
C GLU A 23 -12.32 -22.37 -43.07
N GLN A 24 -11.94 -21.22 -42.49
CA GLN A 24 -12.83 -20.12 -42.05
C GLN A 24 -11.99 -19.11 -41.26
N GLU A 25 -11.39 -18.13 -41.93
CA GLU A 25 -10.79 -16.99 -41.23
C GLU A 25 -11.88 -15.93 -41.06
N GLU A 26 -12.66 -16.11 -39.99
CA GLU A 26 -13.54 -15.09 -39.45
C GLU A 26 -12.75 -13.79 -39.29
N THR A 27 -13.24 -12.72 -39.90
CA THR A 27 -12.81 -11.35 -39.64
C THR A 27 -13.02 -11.04 -38.15
N ILE A 28 -12.00 -11.28 -37.33
CA ILE A 28 -11.93 -10.83 -35.94
C ILE A 28 -12.05 -9.30 -35.98
N SER A 29 -13.18 -8.79 -35.51
CA SER A 29 -13.46 -7.36 -35.53
C SER A 29 -12.47 -6.66 -34.60
N ARG A 30 -12.04 -5.45 -34.98
CA ARG A 30 -11.19 -4.60 -34.12
C ARG A 30 -11.81 -4.38 -32.73
N ARG A 31 -13.13 -4.51 -32.61
CA ARG A 31 -13.88 -4.52 -31.34
C ARG A 31 -13.57 -5.73 -30.47
N ASP A 32 -13.39 -6.92 -31.02
CA ASP A 32 -13.12 -8.16 -30.27
C ASP A 32 -11.72 -8.16 -29.65
N ILE A 33 -10.76 -7.49 -30.31
CA ILE A 33 -9.39 -7.29 -29.80
C ILE A 33 -9.38 -6.26 -28.67
N ASP A 34 -10.10 -5.14 -28.81
CA ASP A 34 -10.28 -4.14 -27.75
C ASP A 34 -11.01 -4.75 -26.54
N ASP A 35 -11.99 -5.61 -26.76
CA ASP A 35 -12.72 -6.32 -25.71
C ASP A 35 -11.82 -7.35 -24.98
N ALA A 36 -10.93 -8.04 -25.70
CA ALA A 36 -9.97 -8.98 -25.13
C ALA A 36 -8.87 -8.28 -24.30
N GLU A 37 -8.37 -7.13 -24.77
CA GLU A 37 -7.43 -6.28 -24.02
C GLU A 37 -8.07 -5.65 -22.77
N GLN A 38 -9.35 -5.25 -22.84
CA GLN A 38 -10.06 -4.64 -21.70
C GLN A 38 -10.57 -5.64 -20.65
N ARG A 39 -10.68 -6.94 -20.99
CA ARG A 39 -11.13 -8.00 -20.07
C ARG A 39 -10.10 -8.39 -19.01
N PHE A 40 -8.80 -8.15 -19.24
CA PHE A 40 -7.75 -8.56 -18.31
C PHE A 40 -7.32 -7.40 -17.41
N PHE A 41 -7.86 -7.36 -16.19
CA PHE A 41 -7.18 -6.68 -15.09
C PHE A 41 -5.91 -7.46 -14.76
N ASP A 42 -4.78 -7.04 -15.32
CA ASP A 42 -3.50 -7.62 -14.96
C ASP A 42 -3.04 -7.04 -13.61
N SER A 43 -3.31 -7.79 -12.53
CA SER A 43 -2.81 -7.45 -11.19
C SER A 43 -1.28 -7.45 -11.12
N THR A 44 -0.60 -8.07 -12.08
CA THR A 44 0.86 -8.07 -12.16
C THR A 44 1.45 -6.77 -12.70
N ALA A 45 0.63 -5.89 -13.27
CA ALA A 45 1.01 -4.53 -13.66
C ALA A 45 1.10 -3.56 -12.45
N TYR A 46 0.48 -3.92 -11.30
CA TYR A 46 0.44 -3.10 -10.09
C TYR A 46 1.38 -3.65 -9.01
N ARG A 47 2.68 -3.58 -9.30
CA ARG A 47 3.75 -3.92 -8.34
C ARG A 47 4.13 -2.66 -7.55
N CYS A 48 4.43 -2.81 -6.26
CA CYS A 48 4.99 -1.70 -5.48
C CYS A 48 6.43 -1.37 -5.94
N CYS A 49 7.02 -0.29 -5.41
CA CYS A 49 8.36 0.24 -5.74
C CYS A 49 9.52 -0.79 -5.77
N PHE A 50 9.32 -2.00 -5.25
CA PHE A 50 10.15 -3.17 -5.53
C PHE A 50 9.32 -4.13 -6.38
N SER A 51 9.71 -4.29 -7.65
CA SER A 51 9.15 -5.14 -8.72
C SER A 51 8.89 -6.64 -8.37
N ILE A 52 9.00 -7.01 -7.10
CA ILE A 52 8.95 -8.35 -6.52
C ILE A 52 7.64 -8.58 -5.74
N PHE A 53 7.04 -7.55 -5.11
CA PHE A 53 5.88 -7.73 -4.23
C PHE A 53 4.61 -7.03 -4.75
N HIS A 54 3.49 -7.77 -4.73
CA HIS A 54 2.15 -7.25 -4.98
C HIS A 54 1.85 -6.10 -4.01
N ALA A 55 1.26 -5.00 -4.49
CA ALA A 55 1.11 -3.78 -3.68
C ALA A 55 0.43 -4.01 -2.32
N LYS A 56 -0.53 -4.94 -2.28
CA LYS A 56 -1.20 -5.38 -1.05
C LYS A 56 -0.24 -6.01 -0.03
N ILE A 57 0.66 -6.90 -0.47
CA ILE A 57 1.60 -7.63 0.39
C ILE A 57 2.66 -6.66 0.91
N GLY A 58 3.23 -5.84 0.03
CA GLY A 58 4.22 -4.83 0.44
C GLY A 58 3.63 -3.84 1.45
N THR A 59 2.41 -3.37 1.22
CA THR A 59 1.73 -2.48 2.17
C THR A 59 1.42 -3.17 3.49
N PHE A 60 1.02 -4.45 3.46
CA PHE A 60 0.81 -5.23 4.69
C PHE A 60 2.10 -5.29 5.54
N VAL A 61 3.23 -5.65 4.93
CA VAL A 61 4.53 -5.71 5.63
C VAL A 61 4.90 -4.35 6.23
N VAL A 62 4.78 -3.26 5.47
CA VAL A 62 5.11 -1.91 5.94
C VAL A 62 4.20 -1.48 7.09
N VAL A 63 2.90 -1.74 7.00
CA VAL A 63 1.95 -1.45 8.09
C VAL A 63 2.25 -2.29 9.32
N THR A 64 2.69 -3.55 9.15
CA THR A 64 3.16 -4.38 10.25
C THR A 64 4.43 -3.82 10.90
N LEU A 65 5.38 -3.28 10.13
CA LEU A 65 6.57 -2.63 10.71
C LEU A 65 6.18 -1.39 11.53
N VAL A 66 5.29 -0.54 11.02
CA VAL A 66 4.75 0.61 11.77
C VAL A 66 4.00 0.16 13.02
N PHE A 67 3.24 -0.94 12.95
CA PHE A 67 2.60 -1.50 14.13
C PHE A 67 3.63 -1.94 15.19
N HIS A 68 4.71 -2.61 14.78
CA HIS A 68 5.79 -2.98 15.70
C HIS A 68 6.46 -1.75 16.30
N GLU A 69 6.72 -0.70 15.52
CA GLU A 69 7.24 0.57 16.01
C GLU A 69 6.34 1.17 17.10
N ILE A 70 5.02 1.25 16.87
CA ILE A 70 4.07 1.77 17.86
C ILE A 70 4.12 0.93 19.14
N VAL A 71 4.07 -0.40 19.03
CA VAL A 71 4.08 -1.30 20.19
C VAL A 71 5.41 -1.22 20.95
N ILE A 72 6.54 -1.22 20.25
CA ILE A 72 7.87 -1.07 20.86
C ILE A 72 7.97 0.30 21.55
N GLY A 73 7.46 1.36 20.93
CA GLY A 73 7.41 2.69 21.51
C GLY A 73 6.57 2.74 22.80
N ILE A 74 5.41 2.08 22.83
CA ILE A 74 4.59 1.94 24.03
C ILE A 74 5.35 1.18 25.11
N LEU A 75 5.94 0.03 24.77
CA LEU A 75 6.71 -0.78 25.72
C LEU A 75 7.91 -0.02 26.29
N TYR A 76 8.63 0.73 25.44
CA TYR A 76 9.72 1.61 25.86
C TYR A 76 9.23 2.64 26.88
N LEU A 77 8.14 3.34 26.59
CA LEU A 77 7.57 4.33 27.53
C LEU A 77 7.09 3.67 28.84
N LEU A 78 6.48 2.49 28.78
CA LEU A 78 6.07 1.74 29.97
C LEU A 78 7.25 1.26 30.82
N SER A 79 8.39 0.98 30.20
CA SER A 79 9.61 0.55 30.89
C SER A 79 10.34 1.67 31.61
N ARG A 80 9.99 2.94 31.32
CA ARG A 80 10.65 4.09 31.91
C ARG A 80 10.25 4.33 33.37
N ASP A 81 11.18 4.95 34.10
CA ASP A 81 11.03 5.28 35.50
C ASP A 81 9.84 6.23 35.77
N GLU A 82 9.49 7.10 34.82
CA GLU A 82 8.32 7.99 34.94
C GLU A 82 7.01 7.19 35.13
N PHE A 83 6.89 6.02 34.48
CA PHE A 83 5.76 5.11 34.69
C PHE A 83 5.90 4.33 36.00
N LYS A 84 7.11 3.85 36.30
CA LYS A 84 7.42 3.05 37.50
C LYS A 84 7.20 3.82 38.80
N TYR A 85 7.57 5.10 38.84
CA TYR A 85 7.47 5.97 40.02
C TYR A 85 6.26 6.93 39.98
N HIS A 86 5.35 6.78 39.00
CA HIS A 86 4.15 7.61 38.83
C HIS A 86 4.41 9.13 38.71
N ASN A 87 5.63 9.51 38.34
CA ASN A 87 6.02 10.90 38.11
C ASN A 87 5.76 11.28 36.65
N PHE A 88 4.47 11.41 36.30
CA PHE A 88 4.05 11.73 34.94
C PHE A 88 4.38 13.17 34.56
N ASN A 89 5.45 13.36 33.79
CA ASN A 89 5.69 14.62 33.11
C ASN A 89 4.66 14.81 31.98
N ALA A 90 4.12 16.03 31.82
CA ALA A 90 3.12 16.33 30.79
C ALA A 90 3.58 15.94 29.38
N GLY A 91 4.86 16.15 29.05
CA GLY A 91 5.43 15.75 27.76
C GLY A 91 5.42 14.23 27.56
N PHE A 92 5.75 13.45 28.59
CA PHE A 92 5.70 11.99 28.55
C PHE A 92 4.27 11.50 28.33
N SER A 93 3.30 12.04 29.09
CA SER A 93 1.88 11.67 28.97
C SER A 93 1.31 11.95 27.58
N ILE A 94 1.67 13.07 26.96
CA ILE A 94 1.23 13.40 25.60
C ILE A 94 1.81 12.40 24.58
N VAL A 95 3.11 12.10 24.65
CA VAL A 95 3.75 11.13 23.74
C VAL A 95 3.12 9.75 23.90
N PHE A 96 2.88 9.32 25.13
CA PHE A 96 2.22 8.05 25.43
C PHE A 96 0.79 8.00 24.87
N LEU A 97 0.01 9.06 25.06
CA LEU A 97 -1.34 9.16 24.51
C LEU A 97 -1.33 9.14 22.97
N CYS A 98 -0.40 9.83 22.32
CA CYS A 98 -0.23 9.79 20.86
C CYS A 98 -0.03 8.34 20.39
N ARG A 99 0.83 7.56 21.05
CA ARG A 99 1.06 6.14 20.70
C ARG A 99 -0.20 5.29 20.83
N ILE A 100 -0.94 5.44 21.92
CA ILE A 100 -2.21 4.72 22.12
C ILE A 100 -3.20 5.08 21.01
N LEU A 101 -3.30 6.37 20.68
CA LEU A 101 -4.20 6.84 19.63
C LEU A 101 -3.78 6.36 18.23
N GLN A 102 -2.52 6.02 17.98
CA GLN A 102 -2.09 5.44 16.69
C GLN A 102 -2.58 4.01 16.46
N LEU A 103 -2.77 3.21 17.52
CA LEU A 103 -3.24 1.81 17.42
C LEU A 103 -4.57 1.66 16.66
N PRO A 104 -5.64 2.42 16.95
CA PRO A 104 -6.88 2.32 16.18
C PRO A 104 -6.68 2.70 14.70
N PHE A 105 -5.81 3.67 14.39
CA PHE A 105 -5.51 4.01 12.99
C PHE A 105 -4.76 2.89 12.27
N ALA A 106 -3.83 2.21 12.94
CA ALA A 106 -3.21 0.99 12.42
C ALA A 106 -4.25 -0.10 12.16
N GLY A 107 -5.21 -0.28 13.07
CA GLY A 107 -6.36 -1.17 12.89
C GLY A 107 -7.23 -0.80 11.68
N ILE A 108 -7.54 0.49 11.49
CA ILE A 108 -8.25 1.00 10.32
C ILE A 108 -7.48 0.68 9.02
N MET A 109 -6.15 0.75 9.04
CA MET A 109 -5.33 0.38 7.90
C MET A 109 -5.42 -1.12 7.57
N TYR A 110 -5.41 -1.99 8.57
CA TYR A 110 -5.67 -3.43 8.33
C TYR A 110 -7.07 -3.67 7.77
N LEU A 111 -8.08 -2.94 8.25
CA LEU A 111 -9.43 -2.98 7.67
C LEU A 111 -9.44 -2.45 6.22
N ALA A 112 -8.64 -1.41 5.92
CA ALA A 112 -8.47 -0.89 4.57
C ALA A 112 -7.88 -1.95 3.63
N LEU A 113 -6.88 -2.70 4.11
CA LEU A 113 -6.25 -3.80 3.37
C LEU A 113 -7.19 -5.00 3.19
N TRP A 114 -8.03 -5.28 4.18
CA TRP A 114 -9.03 -6.35 4.11
C TRP A 114 -10.16 -6.01 3.15
N GLN A 115 -10.81 -4.85 3.33
CA GLN A 115 -11.94 -4.40 2.52
C GLN A 115 -11.54 -3.80 1.17
N GLN A 116 -10.24 -3.58 0.93
CA GLN A 116 -9.68 -2.94 -0.26
C GLN A 116 -10.27 -1.54 -0.53
N LYS A 117 -10.55 -0.78 0.53
CA LYS A 117 -11.17 0.56 0.45
C LYS A 117 -10.12 1.65 0.62
N ARG A 118 -9.95 2.47 -0.43
CA ARG A 118 -9.03 3.62 -0.45
C ARG A 118 -9.32 4.65 0.65
N THR A 119 -10.59 4.91 0.95
CA THR A 119 -11.00 5.93 1.94
C THR A 119 -10.45 5.67 3.33
N LEU A 120 -10.16 4.40 3.65
CA LEU A 120 -9.64 4.00 4.96
C LEU A 120 -8.10 4.13 5.06
N ILE A 121 -7.38 4.37 3.96
CA ILE A 121 -5.92 4.59 4.00
C ILE A 121 -5.60 6.00 4.53
N ILE A 122 -6.41 6.99 4.17
CA ILE A 122 -6.20 8.41 4.51
C ILE A 122 -6.08 8.64 6.04
N PRO A 123 -7.01 8.16 6.89
CA PRO A 123 -6.90 8.40 8.33
C PRO A 123 -5.62 7.80 8.94
N PHE A 124 -5.15 6.66 8.42
CA PHE A 124 -3.86 6.10 8.83
C PHE A 124 -2.69 6.98 8.40
N ALA A 125 -2.64 7.39 7.13
CA ALA A 125 -1.56 8.24 6.61
C ALA A 125 -1.46 9.56 7.39
N VAL A 126 -2.60 10.21 7.65
CA VAL A 126 -2.67 11.47 8.41
C VAL A 126 -2.23 11.26 9.85
N SER A 127 -2.68 10.20 10.51
CA SER A 127 -2.25 9.85 11.86
C SER A 127 -0.74 9.63 11.96
N GLN A 128 -0.12 8.94 10.98
CA GLN A 128 1.33 8.71 10.98
C GLN A 128 2.13 10.00 10.76
N LEU A 129 1.67 10.90 9.87
CA LEU A 129 2.33 12.20 9.67
C LEU A 129 2.20 13.16 10.85
N THR A 130 1.16 13.02 11.66
CA THR A 130 0.87 13.95 12.76
C THR A 130 1.29 13.35 14.09
N LEU A 131 0.49 12.43 14.62
CA LEU A 131 0.71 11.78 15.91
C LEU A 131 1.98 10.92 15.90
N GLY A 132 2.23 10.21 14.78
CA GLY A 132 3.42 9.37 14.61
C GLY A 132 4.70 10.18 14.62
N CYS A 133 4.86 11.09 13.67
CA CYS A 133 6.03 11.99 13.61
C CYS A 133 6.30 12.71 14.93
N PHE A 134 5.26 13.23 15.59
CA PHE A 134 5.44 13.85 16.89
C PHE A 134 5.96 12.86 17.95
N ALA A 135 5.32 11.68 18.06
CA ALA A 135 5.70 10.69 19.06
C ALA A 135 7.08 10.08 18.79
N ASP A 136 7.42 9.80 17.52
CA ASP A 136 8.71 9.24 17.11
C ASP A 136 9.86 10.20 17.40
N ILE A 137 9.74 11.45 16.96
CA ILE A 137 10.75 12.49 17.20
C ILE A 137 10.92 12.71 18.71
N SER A 138 9.81 12.79 19.45
CA SER A 138 9.88 12.99 20.91
C SER A 138 10.54 11.81 21.62
N SER A 139 10.17 10.57 21.29
CA SER A 139 10.80 9.37 21.83
C SER A 139 12.29 9.28 21.49
N LEU A 140 12.66 9.67 20.27
CA LEU A 140 14.05 9.67 19.81
C LEU A 140 14.89 10.72 20.55
N VAL A 141 14.35 11.92 20.73
CA VAL A 141 14.99 12.99 21.53
C VAL A 141 15.14 12.54 22.99
N MET A 142 14.11 11.94 23.58
CA MET A 142 14.16 11.41 24.95
C MET A 142 15.26 10.36 25.11
N LEU A 143 15.32 9.38 24.20
CA LEU A 143 16.31 8.30 24.24
C LEU A 143 17.75 8.82 24.13
N ILE A 144 18.00 9.75 23.20
CA ILE A 144 19.33 10.32 23.01
C ILE A 144 19.73 11.21 24.19
N TYR A 145 18.79 11.97 24.75
CA TYR A 145 19.07 12.84 25.89
C TYR A 145 19.41 12.06 27.16
N ASP A 146 18.74 10.93 27.41
CA ASP A 146 19.08 10.06 28.54
C ASP A 146 20.46 9.43 28.37
N GLU A 147 20.76 8.89 27.19
CA GLU A 147 22.07 8.32 26.88
C GLU A 147 23.19 9.38 26.98
N PHE A 148 22.88 10.64 26.73
CA PHE A 148 23.79 11.77 26.92
C PHE A 148 24.08 12.14 28.37
N ARG A 149 23.20 11.76 29.30
CA ARG A 149 23.39 11.99 30.75
C ARG A 149 24.18 10.87 31.40
N GLU A 150 24.17 9.67 30.81
CA GLU A 150 24.94 8.54 31.31
C GLU A 150 26.46 8.76 31.09
N PRO A 151 27.29 8.59 32.13
CA PRO A 151 28.74 8.81 32.05
C PRO A 151 29.45 7.79 31.14
N HIS A 152 28.80 6.68 30.80
CA HIS A 152 29.27 5.66 29.87
C HIS A 152 28.40 5.59 28.61
N SER A 153 28.11 6.75 28.00
CA SER A 153 27.31 6.81 26.78
C SER A 153 27.94 5.94 25.68
N SER A 154 27.18 4.96 25.18
CA SER A 154 27.56 4.05 24.10
C SER A 154 27.42 4.68 22.70
N LEU A 155 27.19 5.99 22.65
CA LEU A 155 26.90 6.71 21.41
C LEU A 155 28.13 6.77 20.49
N PRO A 156 27.93 6.57 19.18
CA PRO A 156 29.03 6.46 18.22
C PRO A 156 29.80 7.77 18.01
N PHE A 157 29.16 8.93 18.19
CA PHE A 157 29.81 10.23 17.99
C PHE A 157 30.01 10.99 19.33
N THR A 158 31.23 11.45 19.58
CA THR A 158 31.59 12.23 20.80
C THR A 158 32.14 13.62 20.44
N GLY A 159 32.24 14.51 21.43
CA GLY A 159 32.82 15.85 21.26
C GLY A 159 32.02 16.77 20.33
N SER A 160 32.70 17.43 19.38
CA SER A 160 32.09 18.37 18.41
C SER A 160 31.05 17.70 17.50
N LEU A 161 31.08 16.38 17.34
CA LEU A 161 30.16 15.62 16.48
C LEU A 161 28.95 15.07 17.22
N ARG A 162 28.77 15.44 18.49
CA ARG A 162 27.67 14.95 19.34
C ARG A 162 26.29 15.15 18.71
N SER A 163 26.09 16.25 17.98
CA SER A 163 24.84 16.53 17.28
C SER A 163 24.51 15.52 16.17
N LEU A 164 25.50 14.82 15.60
CA LEU A 164 25.26 13.78 14.58
C LEU A 164 24.50 12.57 15.13
N ASN A 165 24.61 12.28 16.44
CA ASN A 165 23.81 11.21 17.07
C ASN A 165 22.31 11.50 17.00
N LEU A 166 21.91 12.77 16.87
CA LEU A 166 20.52 13.19 16.72
C LEU A 166 20.15 13.41 15.25
N VAL A 167 21.00 14.10 14.50
CA VAL A 167 20.75 14.44 13.09
C VAL A 167 20.65 13.19 12.21
N LEU A 168 21.53 12.20 12.41
CA LEU A 168 21.56 11.01 11.56
C LEU A 168 20.28 10.15 11.73
N PRO A 169 19.83 9.81 12.95
CA PRO A 169 18.55 9.10 13.12
C PRO A 169 17.33 9.89 12.62
N LEU A 170 17.29 11.21 12.81
CA LEU A 170 16.22 12.07 12.27
C LEU A 170 16.18 12.06 10.74
N PHE A 171 17.35 12.07 10.09
CA PHE A 171 17.43 11.97 8.63
C PHE A 171 16.92 10.61 8.15
N ILE A 172 17.37 9.51 8.78
CA ILE A 172 16.90 8.16 8.46
C ILE A 172 15.38 8.07 8.64
N TYR A 173 14.85 8.59 9.76
CA TYR A 173 13.42 8.63 10.02
C TYR A 173 12.65 9.37 8.93
N THR A 174 13.14 10.54 8.50
CA THR A 174 12.50 11.33 7.43
C THR A 174 12.42 10.54 6.13
N VAL A 175 13.50 9.83 5.75
CA VAL A 175 13.51 8.94 4.57
C VAL A 175 12.49 7.82 4.73
N LEU A 176 12.38 7.20 5.91
CA LEU A 176 11.40 6.15 6.18
C LEU A 176 9.96 6.65 6.07
N VAL A 177 9.66 7.85 6.58
CA VAL A 177 8.33 8.48 6.45
C VAL A 177 7.98 8.73 4.98
N VAL A 178 8.93 9.25 4.18
CA VAL A 178 8.72 9.44 2.74
C VAL A 178 8.47 8.12 2.02
N CYS A 179 9.24 7.08 2.35
CA CYS A 179 9.05 5.72 1.82
C CYS A 179 7.68 5.16 2.19
N LEU A 180 7.24 5.33 3.45
CA LEU A 180 5.91 4.94 3.91
C LEU A 180 4.82 5.62 3.09
N MET A 181 4.90 6.95 2.90
CA MET A 181 3.94 7.69 2.09
C MET A 181 3.94 7.22 0.64
N GLY A 182 5.10 6.92 0.07
CA GLY A 182 5.23 6.33 -1.27
C GLY A 182 4.49 4.98 -1.39
N VAL A 183 4.65 4.09 -0.41
CA VAL A 183 3.96 2.78 -0.40
C VAL A 183 2.45 2.96 -0.23
N LEU A 184 1.99 3.84 0.66
CA LEU A 184 0.57 4.11 0.85
C LEU A 184 -0.06 4.74 -0.40
N TYR A 185 0.67 5.62 -1.10
CA TYR A 185 0.23 6.19 -2.36
C TYR A 185 0.05 5.11 -3.44
N GLN A 186 1.03 4.23 -3.61
CA GLN A 186 0.94 3.11 -4.56
C GLN A 186 -0.23 2.18 -4.22
N CYS A 187 -0.44 1.89 -2.93
CA CYS A 187 -1.59 1.11 -2.46
C CYS A 187 -2.93 1.79 -2.80
N SER A 188 -3.01 3.11 -2.60
CA SER A 188 -4.19 3.91 -2.92
C SER A 188 -4.51 3.88 -4.43
N VAL A 189 -3.49 3.98 -5.28
CA VAL A 189 -3.65 3.86 -6.75
C VAL A 189 -4.16 2.46 -7.12
N TYR A 190 -3.54 1.41 -6.56
CA TYR A 190 -3.97 0.04 -6.77
C TYR A 190 -5.44 -0.18 -6.40
N PHE A 191 -5.89 0.31 -5.24
CA PHE A 191 -7.30 0.19 -4.83
C PHE A 191 -8.26 0.97 -5.71
N ARG A 192 -7.86 2.15 -6.20
CA ARG A 192 -8.66 2.93 -7.14
C ARG A 192 -8.91 2.14 -8.43
N ASP A 193 -7.84 1.61 -9.00
CA ASP A 193 -7.90 0.98 -10.33
C ASP A 193 -8.60 -0.39 -10.25
N ARG A 194 -8.39 -1.12 -9.15
CA ARG A 194 -9.15 -2.33 -8.83
C ARG A 194 -10.66 -2.08 -8.71
N CYS A 195 -11.05 -1.03 -7.98
CA CYS A 195 -12.46 -0.68 -7.82
C CYS A 195 -13.11 -0.27 -9.15
N ALA A 196 -12.38 0.46 -10.01
CA ALA A 196 -12.84 0.81 -11.35
C ALA A 196 -13.09 -0.43 -12.21
N HIS A 197 -12.19 -1.42 -12.17
CA HIS A 197 -12.38 -2.69 -12.88
C HIS A 197 -13.57 -3.49 -12.36
N GLU A 198 -13.76 -3.57 -11.05
CA GLU A 198 -14.91 -4.29 -10.47
C GLU A 198 -16.25 -3.64 -10.85
N ARG A 199 -16.30 -2.30 -10.92
CA ARG A 199 -17.49 -1.58 -11.41
C ARG A 199 -17.79 -1.90 -12.86
N ARG A 200 -16.78 -1.87 -13.74
CA ARG A 200 -16.94 -2.23 -15.16
C ARG A 200 -17.42 -3.67 -15.33
N ARG A 201 -16.85 -4.62 -14.58
CA ARG A 201 -17.27 -6.03 -14.63
C ARG A 201 -18.73 -6.22 -14.18
N LYS A 202 -19.19 -5.47 -13.19
CA LYS A 202 -20.60 -5.51 -12.74
C LYS A 202 -21.54 -4.94 -13.80
N GLN A 203 -21.17 -3.84 -14.44
CA GLN A 203 -21.95 -3.23 -15.54
C GLN A 203 -22.09 -4.19 -16.73
N LEU A 204 -20.99 -4.82 -17.15
CA LEU A 204 -21.01 -5.82 -18.24
C LEU A 204 -21.90 -7.03 -17.89
N LYS A 205 -21.85 -7.51 -16.65
CA LYS A 205 -22.74 -8.59 -16.20
C LYS A 205 -24.20 -8.18 -16.24
N GLN A 206 -24.54 -6.96 -15.80
CA GLN A 206 -25.91 -6.45 -15.85
C GLN A 206 -26.41 -6.33 -17.30
N GLN A 207 -25.59 -5.78 -18.19
CA GLN A 207 -25.92 -5.70 -19.63
C GLN A 207 -26.12 -7.06 -20.26
N ASN A 208 -25.26 -8.05 -19.96
CA ASN A 208 -25.44 -9.41 -20.48
C ASN A 208 -26.72 -10.05 -19.96
N THR A 209 -27.04 -9.91 -18.66
CA THR A 209 -28.28 -10.45 -18.09
C THR A 209 -29.52 -9.77 -18.68
N GLU A 210 -29.49 -8.45 -18.91
CA GLU A 210 -30.58 -7.73 -19.57
C GLU A 210 -30.75 -8.18 -21.03
N LEU A 211 -29.65 -8.42 -21.75
CA LEU A 211 -29.67 -8.92 -23.12
C LEU A 211 -30.22 -10.35 -23.20
N GLU A 212 -29.81 -11.24 -22.30
CA GLU A 212 -30.34 -12.60 -22.18
C GLU A 212 -31.85 -12.60 -21.90
N LEU A 213 -32.32 -11.74 -21.00
CA LEU A 213 -33.75 -11.56 -20.71
C LEU A 213 -34.53 -10.92 -21.87
N ALA A 214 -33.87 -10.12 -22.72
CA ALA A 214 -34.48 -9.57 -23.92
C ALA A 214 -34.60 -10.64 -25.02
N LEU A 215 -33.55 -11.44 -25.24
CA LEU A 215 -33.54 -12.54 -26.21
C LEU A 215 -34.57 -13.62 -25.84
N GLY A 216 -34.62 -14.04 -24.57
CA GLY A 216 -35.60 -15.03 -24.12
C GLY A 216 -37.05 -14.57 -24.29
N ARG A 217 -37.33 -13.26 -24.15
CA ARG A 217 -38.66 -12.68 -24.43
C ARG A 217 -39.00 -12.65 -25.93
N VAL A 218 -38.01 -12.54 -26.80
CA VAL A 218 -38.24 -12.61 -28.25
C VAL A 218 -38.58 -14.05 -28.64
N ASP A 219 -37.86 -15.03 -28.09
CA ASP A 219 -38.13 -16.45 -28.35
C ASP A 219 -39.53 -16.88 -27.86
N GLU A 220 -39.98 -16.42 -26.68
CA GLU A 220 -41.34 -16.68 -26.17
C GLU A 220 -42.46 -16.09 -27.05
N VAL A 221 -42.21 -14.96 -27.72
CA VAL A 221 -43.18 -14.34 -28.63
C VAL A 221 -43.24 -15.08 -29.98
N GLN A 222 -42.22 -15.87 -30.28
CA GLN A 222 -42.06 -16.52 -31.58
C GLN A 222 -42.50 -18.00 -31.59
N GLU A 223 -42.85 -18.59 -30.44
CA GLU A 223 -43.59 -19.87 -30.40
C GLU A 223 -45.04 -19.64 -30.90
N PRO A 224 -45.39 -20.12 -32.12
CA PRO A 224 -46.74 -20.01 -32.63
C PRO A 224 -47.61 -21.09 -31.97
N LEU A 225 -48.87 -20.75 -31.69
CA LEU A 225 -49.92 -21.72 -31.37
C LEU A 225 -49.91 -22.86 -32.40
N GLY A 226 -49.40 -24.02 -31.98
CA GLY A 226 -49.59 -25.31 -32.63
C GLY A 226 -50.73 -26.07 -31.99
#